data_AF-A0A660MHB9-F1
#
_entry.id   AF-A0A660MHB9-F1
#
_cell.length_a   1.000
_cell.length_b   1.000
_cell.length_c   1.000
_cell.angle_alpha   90.00
_cell.angle_beta   90.00
_cell.angle_gamma   90.00
#
_symmetry.space_group_name_H-M   'P 1'
#
loop_
_entity.id
_entity.type
_entity.pdbx_description
1 polymer ?
#
loop_
_entity_poly.entity_id
_entity_poly.type
_entity_poly.pdbx_seq_one_letter_code
_entity_poly.pdbx_strand_id
1 'polypeptide(L)' 'MTYEQQLQQLETLIKQLENGDLSLDQALAAYEQGITLIRACQQQLEHAEQRIRLLTQDDSGAETLIPFTDPADDDQP' A
#
# COMPACT_ATOMS: atom_id res chain seq x y z
N MET A 1 -8.88 11.21 5.25
CA MET A 1 -8.91 9.80 5.70
C MET A 1 -7.47 9.30 5.76
N THR A 2 -7.07 8.62 6.83
CA THR A 2 -5.68 8.12 6.97
C THR A 2 -5.50 6.84 6.16
N TYR A 3 -4.24 6.44 5.92
CA TYR A 3 -3.92 5.16 5.27
C TYR A 3 -4.55 3.98 6.03
N GLU A 4 -4.36 3.93 7.34
CA GLU A 4 -4.92 2.88 8.20
C GLU A 4 -6.45 2.79 8.12
N GLN A 5 -7.14 3.93 8.06
CA GLN A 5 -8.58 3.96 7.90
C GLN A 5 -9.03 3.39 6.56
N GLN A 6 -8.31 3.67 5.48
CA GLN A 6 -8.64 3.14 4.14
C GLN A 6 -8.38 1.63 4.08
N LEU A 7 -7.29 1.17 4.67
CA LEU A 7 -6.97 -0.24 4.77
C LEU A 7 -8.06 -1.00 5.56
N GLN A 8 -8.49 -0.46 6.71
CA GLN A 8 -9.55 -1.06 7.51
C GLN A 8 -10.89 -1.11 6.77
N GLN A 9 -11.22 -0.09 5.98
CA GLN A 9 -12.42 -0.14 5.12
C GLN A 9 -12.29 -1.20 4.03
N LEU A 10 -11.12 -1.33 3.40
CA LEU A 10 -10.88 -2.34 2.38
C LEU A 10 -11.02 -3.76 2.95
N GLU A 11 -10.44 -4.02 4.12
CA GLU A 11 -10.59 -5.31 4.82
C GLU A 11 -12.06 -5.63 5.15
N THR A 12 -12.80 -4.62 5.61
CA THR A 12 -14.24 -4.77 5.90
C THR A 12 -15.01 -5.14 4.65
N LEU A 13 -14.69 -4.47 3.53
CA LEU A 13 -15.35 -4.70 2.24
C LEU A 13 -15.03 -6.09 1.69
N ILE A 14 -13.78 -6.55 1.81
CA ILE A 14 -13.37 -7.91 1.44
C ILE A 14 -14.14 -8.94 2.26
N LYS A 15 -14.24 -8.77 3.58
CA LYS A 15 -15.03 -9.67 4.44
C LYS A 15 -16.50 -9.74 4.02
N GLN A 16 -17.08 -8.60 3.61
CA GLN A 16 -18.46 -8.59 3.11
C GLN A 16 -18.60 -9.35 1.79
N LEU A 17 -17.63 -9.22 0.88
CA LEU A 17 -17.59 -9.98 -0.37
C LEU A 17 -17.43 -11.49 -0.13
N GLU A 18 -16.61 -11.89 0.85
CA GLU A 18 -16.37 -13.28 1.21
C GLU A 18 -17.58 -13.95 1.88
N ASN A 19 -18.40 -13.18 2.60
CA ASN A 19 -19.59 -13.71 3.28
C ASN A 19 -20.69 -14.18 2.29
N GLY A 20 -20.66 -13.74 1.03
CA GLY A 20 -21.55 -14.26 -0.02
C GLY A 20 -23.02 -13.84 0.05
N ASP A 21 -23.42 -13.04 1.05
CA ASP A 21 -24.81 -12.54 1.23
C ASP A 21 -25.14 -11.30 0.37
N LEU A 22 -24.24 -10.89 -0.53
CA LEU A 22 -24.41 -9.70 -1.37
C LEU A 22 -25.18 -10.05 -2.65
N SER A 23 -26.16 -9.24 -2.99
CA SER A 23 -26.73 -9.25 -4.35
C SER A 23 -25.69 -8.79 -5.37
N LEU A 24 -25.91 -9.12 -6.65
CA LEU A 24 -24.99 -8.75 -7.73
C LEU A 24 -24.68 -7.25 -7.78
N ASP A 25 -25.70 -6.40 -7.59
CA ASP A 25 -25.56 -4.94 -7.59
C ASP A 25 -24.68 -4.46 -6.42
N GLN A 26 -24.90 -5.04 -5.23
CA GLN A 26 -24.09 -4.73 -4.06
C GLN A 26 -22.65 -5.24 -4.20
N ALA A 27 -22.44 -6.40 -4.81
CA ALA A 27 -21.11 -6.93 -5.08
C ALA A 27 -20.34 -6.04 -6.07
N LEU A 28 -21.01 -5.52 -7.12
CA LEU A 28 -20.43 -4.57 -8.05
C LEU A 28 -20.07 -3.24 -7.36
N ALA A 29 -20.97 -2.69 -6.55
CA ALA A 29 -20.72 -1.46 -5.80
C ALA A 29 -19.56 -1.63 -4.81
N ALA A 30 -19.50 -2.77 -4.10
CA ALA A 30 -18.40 -3.10 -3.21
C ALA A 30 -17.07 -3.19 -3.98
N TYR A 31 -17.06 -3.86 -5.13
CA TYR A 31 -15.87 -3.95 -5.97
C TYR A 31 -15.35 -2.57 -6.43
N GLU A 32 -16.23 -1.69 -6.92
CA GLU A 32 -15.86 -0.32 -7.33
C GLU A 32 -15.27 0.49 -6.17
N GLN A 33 -15.88 0.38 -4.98
CA GLN A 33 -15.36 1.01 -3.77
C GLN A 33 -13.98 0.45 -3.38
N GLY A 34 -13.79 -0.86 -3.46
CA GLY A 34 -12.51 -1.52 -3.21
C GLY A 34 -11.40 -1.00 -4.13
N ILE A 35 -11.67 -0.89 -5.44
CA ILE A 35 -10.72 -0.31 -6.41
C ILE A 35 -10.36 1.13 -6.07
N THR A 36 -11.35 1.92 -5.64
CA THR A 36 -11.13 3.32 -5.26
C THR A 36 -10.23 3.43 -4.02
N LEU A 37 -10.48 2.59 -3.00
CA LEU A 37 -9.67 2.54 -1.78
C LEU A 37 -8.23 2.11 -2.09
N ILE A 38 -8.04 1.09 -2.92
CA ILE A 38 -6.69 0.61 -3.32
C ILE A 38 -5.89 1.73 -4.00
N ARG A 39 -6.51 2.45 -4.95
CA ARG A 39 -5.85 3.56 -5.64
C ARG A 39 -5.47 4.68 -4.68
N ALA A 40 -6.34 5.00 -3.73
CA ALA A 40 -6.07 6.04 -2.75
C ALA A 40 -4.93 5.64 -1.77
N CYS A 41 -4.87 4.37 -1.35
CA CYS A 41 -3.76 3.82 -0.59
C CYS A 41 -2.43 3.92 -1.37
N GLN A 42 -2.42 3.52 -2.64
CA GLN A 42 -1.23 3.60 -3.50
C GLN A 42 -0.72 5.04 -3.63
N GLN A 43 -1.61 6.00 -3.87
CA GLN A 43 -1.24 7.42 -3.96
C GLN A 43 -0.63 7.96 -2.65
N GLN A 44 -1.16 7.54 -1.50
CA GLN A 44 -0.59 7.96 -0.22
C GLN A 44 0.81 7.39 0.01
N LEU A 45 1.02 6.12 -0.36
CA LEU A 45 2.35 5.49 -0.27
C LEU A 45 3.35 6.16 -1.21
N GLU A 46 2.94 6.44 -2.44
CA GLU A 46 3.80 7.13 -3.42
C GLU A 46 4.20 8.53 -2.92
N HIS A 47 3.25 9.28 -2.37
CA HIS A 47 3.55 10.60 -1.80
C HIS A 47 4.47 10.52 -0.58
N ALA A 48 4.30 9.51 0.27
CA ALA A 48 5.20 9.27 1.40
C ALA A 48 6.62 8.94 0.94
N GLU A 49 6.75 8.07 -0.07
CA GLU A 49 8.04 7.68 -0.66
C GLU A 49 8.74 8.87 -1.33
N GLN A 50 8.00 9.69 -2.09
CA GLN A 50 8.53 10.94 -2.67
C GLN A 50 9.04 11.89 -1.60
N ARG A 51 8.31 12.03 -0.49
CA ARG A 51 8.72 12.90 0.62
C ARG A 51 9.98 12.38 1.32
N ILE A 52 10.12 11.06 1.49
CA ILE A 52 11.35 10.45 2.01
C ILE A 52 12.52 10.73 1.06
N ARG A 53 12.33 10.50 -0.25
CA ARG A 53 13.37 10.79 -1.27
C ARG A 53 13.87 12.22 -1.21
N LEU A 54 12.97 13.21 -1.15
CA LEU A 54 13.35 14.62 -1.06
C LEU A 54 14.15 14.92 0.22
N LEU A 55 13.73 14.38 1.37
CA LEU A 55 14.45 14.55 2.64
C LEU A 55 15.84 13.89 2.62
N THR A 56 15.98 12.73 1.97
CA THR A 56 17.28 12.04 1.83
C THR A 56 18.20 12.74 0.81
N GLN A 57 17.65 13.36 -0.23
CA GLN A 57 18.44 14.12 -1.21
C GLN A 57 18.95 15.47 -0.66
N ASP A 58 18.18 16.15 0.18
CA ASP A 58 18.59 17.43 0.79
C ASP A 58 19.74 17.26 1.82
N ASP A 59 19.83 16.11 2.49
CA ASP A 59 20.81 15.85 3.55
C ASP A 59 22.13 15.22 3.04
N SER A 60 22.21 14.84 1.76
CA SER A 60 23.36 14.08 1.25
C SER A 60 23.67 14.41 -0.21
N GLY A 61 24.65 15.30 -0.43
CA GLY A 61 25.36 15.40 -1.70
C GLY A 61 26.18 14.16 -2.10
N ALA A 62 25.88 12.98 -1.54
CA ALA A 62 26.45 11.69 -1.91
C ALA A 62 25.44 10.58 -1.56
N GLU A 63 24.75 10.04 -2.56
CA GLU A 63 23.88 8.88 -2.42
C GLU A 63 24.73 7.61 -2.21
N THR A 64 24.89 7.18 -0.97
CA THR A 64 25.25 5.78 -0.69
C THR A 64 23.97 5.02 -0.40
N LEU A 65 23.31 4.54 -1.47
CA LEU A 65 22.30 3.50 -1.35
C LEU A 65 23.04 2.19 -1.04
N ILE A 66 23.08 1.83 0.24
CA ILE A 66 23.44 0.46 0.62
C ILE A 66 22.27 -0.44 0.21
N PRO A 67 22.52 -1.45 -0.66
CA PRO A 67 21.50 -2.44 -0.98
C PRO A 67 21.05 -3.10 0.32
N PHE A 68 19.74 -3.30 0.47
CA PHE A 68 19.23 -4.14 1.53
C PHE A 68 19.63 -5.59 1.21
N THR A 69 20.72 -6.06 1.80
CA THR A 69 21.09 -7.46 1.74
C THR A 69 20.22 -8.19 2.76
N ASP A 70 19.52 -9.23 2.30
CA ASP A 70 18.87 -10.15 3.20
C ASP A 70 19.98 -10.92 3.95
N PRO A 71 19.97 -10.98 5.29
CA PRO A 71 20.97 -11.75 6.04
C PRO A 71 20.95 -13.27 5.73
N ALA A 72 20.00 -13.73 4.91
CA ALA A 72 19.96 -15.10 4.39
C ALA A 72 20.84 -15.34 3.15
N ASP A 73 21.46 -14.31 2.55
CA ASP A 73 22.28 -14.42 1.33
C ASP A 73 23.80 -14.53 1.62
N ASP A 74 24.20 -14.57 2.91
CA ASP A 74 25.60 -14.68 3.37
C ASP A 74 26.10 -16.15 3.44
N ASP A 75 25.34 -17.10 2.86
CA ASP A 75 25.69 -18.53 2.81
C ASP A 75 25.54 -19.09 1.38
N GLN A 76 26.45 -18.69 0.47
CA GLN A 76 26.87 -19.55 -0.64
C GLN A 76 28.24 -19.10 -1.21
N PRO A 77 29.06 -20.04 -1.73
CA PRO A 77 30.47 -20.32 -1.38
C PRO A 77 31.53 -19.34 -1.90
#